data_AF-A0A061SIJ6-F1
#
_entry.id   AF-A0A061SIJ6-F1
#
_cell.length_a   1.000
_cell.length_b   1.000
_cell.length_c   1.000
_cell.angle_alpha   90.00
_cell.angle_beta   90.00
_cell.angle_gamma   90.00
#
_symmetry.space_group_name_H-M   'P 1'
#
loop_
_entity.id
_entity.type
_entity.pdbx_description
1 polymer ?
#
loop_
_entity_poly.entity_id
_entity_poly.type
_entity_poly.pdbx_seq_one_letter_code
_entity_poly.pdbx_strand_id
1 'polypeptide(L)'
;MHKNSDEDAELALSNELYRIVNQLLHPHVKLDQTSSLLLRHKMPFDIGKPNQHDTKAEFEREFQIVQGAMEALRKLVPLFLRNEEKDEETVRTLDLLEADLDHNFMQNSPRVPINSVTNLIRSNVADVGAMSVIVLILIDFYRALRTRSDELEEQKDMFWNVPHRAPDYYARAIANRLAKLYAKETGQRPTSGSSGENGEPSTSFTRALEEIFQLLDIKSKPRSPADWAIRNLTDEDLLPEPTVGQILGLGPPPANLSLGSIFDIEQKGSRE
;
A
#
# COMPACT_ATOMS: atom_id res chain seq x y z
N MET A 1 -26.61 4.10 -5.22
CA MET A 1 -26.05 3.71 -6.54
C MET A 1 -24.80 4.56 -6.86
N HIS A 2 -23.75 4.53 -6.03
CA HIS A 2 -22.51 5.30 -6.28
C HIS A 2 -21.23 4.44 -6.28
N LYS A 3 -21.33 3.14 -6.00
CA LYS A 3 -20.16 2.25 -5.88
C LYS A 3 -19.52 1.89 -7.21
N ASN A 4 -20.28 1.88 -8.31
CA ASN A 4 -19.76 1.51 -9.62
C ASN A 4 -18.79 2.57 -10.18
N SER A 5 -18.96 3.86 -9.83
CA SER A 5 -18.14 4.92 -10.42
C SER A 5 -16.66 4.85 -10.00
N ASP A 6 -16.38 4.45 -8.76
CA ASP A 6 -15.01 4.38 -8.25
C ASP A 6 -14.29 3.13 -8.78
N GLU A 7 -15.00 1.99 -8.85
CA GLU A 7 -14.48 0.75 -9.43
C GLU A 7 -14.23 0.89 -10.93
N ASP A 8 -15.12 1.57 -11.67
CA ASP A 8 -14.95 1.85 -13.10
C ASP A 8 -13.76 2.79 -13.36
N ALA A 9 -13.53 3.78 -12.48
CA ALA A 9 -12.40 4.69 -12.57
C ALA A 9 -11.06 3.99 -12.25
N GLU A 10 -11.03 3.14 -11.23
CA GLU A 10 -9.83 2.35 -10.89
C GLU A 10 -9.50 1.35 -12.01
N LEU A 11 -10.50 0.74 -12.63
CA LEU A 11 -10.35 -0.12 -13.79
C LEU A 11 -9.76 0.63 -15.00
N ALA A 12 -10.29 1.82 -15.29
CA ALA A 12 -9.79 2.67 -16.37
C ALA A 12 -8.31 3.07 -16.14
N LEU A 13 -7.98 3.47 -14.91
CA LEU A 13 -6.61 3.80 -14.51
C LEU A 13 -5.67 2.60 -14.68
N SER A 14 -6.07 1.43 -14.19
CA SER A 14 -5.29 0.20 -14.31
C SER A 14 -5.02 -0.16 -15.77
N ASN A 15 -6.05 -0.12 -16.62
CA ASN A 15 -5.92 -0.40 -18.04
C ASN A 15 -4.92 0.53 -18.74
N GLU A 16 -4.97 1.81 -18.41
CA GLU A 16 -4.07 2.80 -19.00
C GLU A 16 -2.63 2.62 -18.53
N LEU A 17 -2.41 2.30 -17.26
CA LEU A 17 -1.07 1.95 -16.75
C LEU A 17 -0.51 0.70 -17.46
N TYR A 18 -1.32 -0.34 -17.64
CA TYR A 18 -0.92 -1.53 -18.40
C TYR A 18 -0.59 -1.20 -19.87
N ARG A 19 -1.34 -0.28 -20.50
CA ARG A 19 -1.05 0.17 -21.86
C ARG A 19 0.34 0.81 -21.93
N ILE A 20 0.63 1.78 -21.04
CA ILE A 20 1.90 2.50 -21.01
C ILE A 20 3.07 1.55 -20.74
N VAL A 21 2.93 0.67 -19.73
CA VAL A 21 4.00 -0.28 -19.37
C VAL A 21 4.25 -1.28 -20.49
N ASN A 22 3.20 -1.81 -21.14
CA ASN A 22 3.39 -2.73 -22.26
C ASN A 22 4.04 -2.05 -23.47
N GLN A 23 3.76 -0.77 -23.73
CA GLN A 23 4.47 -0.02 -24.76
C GLN A 23 5.95 0.19 -24.41
N LEU A 24 6.28 0.42 -23.14
CA LEU A 24 7.65 0.55 -22.66
C LEU A 24 8.43 -0.76 -22.78
N LEU A 25 7.80 -1.90 -22.46
CA LEU A 25 8.45 -3.21 -22.45
C LEU A 25 8.52 -3.87 -23.83
N HIS A 26 7.73 -3.42 -24.82
CA HIS A 26 7.76 -3.98 -26.17
C HIS A 26 9.10 -3.66 -26.86
N PRO A 27 9.82 -4.63 -27.44
CA PRO A 27 9.40 -5.99 -27.82
C PRO A 27 9.75 -7.12 -26.84
N HIS A 28 10.32 -6.80 -25.68
CA HIS A 28 10.93 -7.78 -24.78
C HIS A 28 9.92 -8.66 -24.03
N VAL A 29 8.88 -8.05 -23.48
CA VAL A 29 7.89 -8.74 -22.64
C VAL A 29 6.51 -8.10 -22.81
N LYS A 30 5.45 -8.92 -22.76
CA LYS A 30 4.07 -8.46 -22.64
C LYS A 30 3.52 -8.91 -21.28
N LEU A 31 3.11 -7.95 -20.45
CA LEU A 31 2.47 -8.24 -19.17
C LEU A 31 0.98 -8.53 -19.41
N ASP A 32 0.54 -9.71 -18.96
CA ASP A 32 -0.86 -10.10 -19.00
C ASP A 32 -1.63 -9.48 -17.83
N GLN A 33 -2.78 -8.89 -18.15
CA GLN A 33 -3.79 -8.48 -17.19
C GLN A 33 -4.51 -9.73 -16.66
N THR A 34 -3.90 -10.46 -15.74
CA THR A 34 -4.55 -11.63 -15.14
C THR A 34 -5.69 -11.17 -14.22
N SER A 35 -6.87 -11.06 -14.81
CA SER A 35 -8.15 -10.80 -14.15
C SER A 35 -8.72 -12.13 -13.64
N SER A 36 -8.05 -12.73 -12.65
CA SER A 36 -8.71 -13.75 -11.83
C SER A 36 -9.83 -13.07 -11.05
N LEU A 37 -11.07 -13.52 -11.24
CA LEU A 37 -12.32 -13.02 -10.64
C LEU A 37 -12.30 -12.85 -9.10
N LEU A 38 -11.27 -13.34 -8.41
CA LEU A 38 -11.09 -13.28 -6.96
C LEU A 38 -9.95 -12.35 -6.50
N LEU A 39 -9.14 -11.83 -7.42
CA LEU A 39 -8.10 -10.85 -7.11
C LEU A 39 -8.56 -9.49 -7.60
N ARG A 40 -8.65 -8.52 -6.67
CA ARG A 40 -8.78 -7.09 -6.99
C ARG A 40 -7.77 -6.74 -8.09
N HIS A 41 -8.19 -5.89 -9.04
CA HIS A 41 -7.39 -5.49 -10.19
C HIS A 41 -5.96 -5.10 -9.77
N LYS A 42 -5.00 -6.00 -10.01
CA LYS A 42 -3.61 -5.77 -9.63
C LYS A 42 -3.02 -4.80 -10.67
N MET A 43 -2.52 -3.66 -10.22
CA MET A 43 -1.80 -2.71 -11.09
C MET A 43 -0.44 -3.30 -11.51
N PRO A 44 0.14 -2.88 -12.66
CA PRO A 44 1.42 -3.42 -13.14
C PRO A 44 2.59 -3.13 -12.18
N PHE A 45 2.47 -2.09 -11.36
CA PHE A 45 3.34 -1.81 -10.22
C PHE A 45 2.56 -0.98 -9.18
N ASP A 46 3.10 -0.89 -7.97
CA ASP A 46 2.48 -0.11 -6.88
C ASP A 46 2.55 1.40 -7.18
N ILE A 47 1.41 2.09 -7.25
CA ILE A 47 1.32 3.55 -7.43
C ILE A 47 1.04 4.30 -6.13
N GLY A 48 0.90 3.61 -5.00
CA GLY A 48 0.60 4.20 -3.71
C GLY A 48 1.68 5.20 -3.29
N LYS A 49 1.28 6.38 -2.80
CA LYS A 49 2.23 7.34 -2.23
C LYS A 49 2.96 6.65 -1.06
N PRO A 50 4.31 6.59 -1.05
CA PRO A 50 5.04 5.95 0.04
C PRO A 50 4.81 6.63 1.39
N ASN A 51 4.36 7.88 1.35
CA ASN A 51 3.99 8.65 2.52
C ASN A 51 2.74 9.47 2.16
N GLN A 52 1.67 9.35 2.94
CA GLN A 52 0.39 9.98 2.61
C GLN A 52 0.38 11.48 2.93
N HIS A 53 1.30 11.94 3.76
CA HIS A 53 1.38 13.33 4.20
C HIS A 53 2.26 14.18 3.30
N ASP A 54 1.82 15.39 3.01
CA ASP A 54 2.59 16.37 2.24
C ASP A 54 3.48 17.22 3.16
N THR A 55 3.07 17.43 4.42
CA THR A 55 3.79 18.29 5.39
C THR A 55 3.97 17.64 6.77
N LYS A 56 5.02 18.07 7.51
CA LYS A 56 5.22 17.65 8.92
C LYS A 56 4.02 17.98 9.80
N ALA A 57 3.40 19.13 9.57
CA ALA A 57 2.24 19.59 10.35
C ALA A 57 0.97 18.76 10.07
N GLU A 58 0.85 18.17 8.88
CA GLU A 58 -0.23 17.25 8.56
C GLU A 58 0.01 15.89 9.20
N PHE A 59 1.23 15.35 9.09
CA PHE A 59 1.66 14.13 9.78
C PHE A 59 1.41 14.24 11.29
N GLU A 60 1.91 15.30 11.93
CA GLU A 60 1.81 15.50 13.38
C GLU A 60 0.34 15.59 13.83
N ARG A 61 -0.52 16.21 13.01
CA ARG A 61 -1.96 16.28 13.29
C ARG A 61 -2.61 14.90 13.23
N GLU A 62 -2.35 14.11 12.19
CA GLU A 62 -2.90 12.74 12.11
C GLU A 62 -2.39 11.89 13.27
N PHE A 63 -1.08 11.94 13.54
CA PHE A 63 -0.47 11.21 14.65
C PHE A 63 -1.13 11.54 15.99
N GLN A 64 -1.34 12.82 16.30
CA GLN A 64 -2.04 13.25 17.51
C GLN A 64 -3.50 12.79 17.56
N ILE A 65 -4.22 12.83 16.43
CA ILE A 65 -5.60 12.33 16.35
C ILE A 65 -5.66 10.83 16.61
N VAL A 66 -4.79 10.04 15.98
CA VAL A 66 -4.74 8.58 16.14
C VAL A 66 -4.40 8.22 17.59
N GLN A 67 -3.37 8.84 18.16
CA GLN A 67 -2.98 8.62 19.57
C GLN A 67 -4.11 9.01 20.54
N GLY A 68 -4.72 10.18 20.35
CA GLY A 68 -5.84 10.63 21.18
C GLY A 68 -7.05 9.71 21.11
N ALA A 69 -7.40 9.23 19.91
CA ALA A 69 -8.47 8.26 19.71
C ALA A 69 -8.15 6.92 20.39
N MET A 70 -6.92 6.41 20.26
CA MET A 70 -6.49 5.19 20.92
C MET A 70 -6.54 5.32 22.45
N GLU A 71 -6.11 6.45 23.01
CA GLU A 71 -6.15 6.70 24.45
C GLU A 71 -7.60 6.72 24.96
N ALA A 72 -8.49 7.40 24.23
CA ALA A 72 -9.92 7.43 24.55
C ALA A 72 -10.53 6.02 24.52
N LEU A 73 -10.26 5.23 23.48
CA LEU A 73 -10.75 3.85 23.37
C LEU A 73 -10.18 2.94 24.45
N ARG A 74 -8.91 3.10 24.80
CA ARG A 74 -8.26 2.32 25.88
C ARG A 74 -8.91 2.57 27.24
N LYS A 75 -9.47 3.76 27.47
CA LYS A 75 -10.25 4.08 28.68
C LYS A 75 -11.70 3.62 28.56
N LEU A 76 -12.31 3.76 27.39
CA LEU A 76 -13.73 3.49 27.17
C LEU A 76 -14.06 1.99 27.13
N VAL A 77 -13.31 1.19 26.37
CA VAL A 77 -13.61 -0.23 26.14
C VAL A 77 -13.66 -1.03 27.44
N PRO A 78 -12.70 -0.89 28.38
CA PRO A 78 -12.74 -1.65 29.65
C PRO A 78 -13.96 -1.36 30.53
N LEU A 79 -14.59 -0.17 30.40
CA LEU A 79 -15.80 0.15 31.16
C LEU A 79 -16.93 -0.84 30.84
N PHE A 80 -16.98 -1.33 29.60
CA PHE A 80 -18.05 -2.20 29.09
C PHE A 80 -17.67 -3.68 29.01
N LEU A 81 -16.39 -4.03 29.19
CA LEU A 81 -15.96 -5.43 29.23
C LEU A 81 -16.28 -6.06 30.59
N ARG A 82 -16.79 -7.29 30.57
CA ARG A 82 -16.90 -8.13 31.78
C ARG A 82 -15.52 -8.73 32.05
N ASN A 83 -14.88 -8.33 33.15
CA ASN A 83 -13.62 -8.91 33.61
C ASN A 83 -13.78 -9.46 35.04
N GLU A 84 -13.01 -10.49 35.38
CA GLU A 84 -13.05 -11.17 36.68
C GLU A 84 -12.65 -10.26 37.85
N GLU A 85 -12.03 -9.11 37.56
CA GLU A 85 -11.62 -8.11 38.54
C GLU A 85 -12.73 -7.14 38.95
N LYS A 86 -13.87 -7.13 38.24
CA LYS A 86 -15.03 -6.30 38.63
C LYS A 86 -15.78 -6.92 39.79
N ASP A 87 -16.20 -6.07 40.73
CA ASP A 87 -17.10 -6.50 41.80
C ASP A 87 -18.48 -6.92 41.23
N GLU A 88 -19.19 -7.74 42.00
CA GLU A 88 -20.51 -8.26 41.60
C GLU A 88 -21.53 -7.13 41.34
N GLU A 89 -21.39 -6.00 42.04
CA GLU A 89 -22.26 -4.84 41.88
C GLU A 89 -22.06 -4.15 40.52
N THR A 90 -20.80 -3.99 40.08
CA THR A 90 -20.47 -3.45 38.77
C THR A 90 -20.94 -4.38 37.67
N VAL A 91 -20.73 -5.69 37.81
CA VAL A 91 -21.22 -6.67 36.81
C VAL A 91 -22.73 -6.59 36.68
N ARG A 92 -23.46 -6.55 37.79
CA ARG A 92 -24.93 -6.40 37.77
C ARG A 92 -25.37 -5.08 37.15
N THR A 93 -24.67 -3.98 37.43
CA THR A 93 -24.95 -2.67 36.82
C THR A 93 -24.75 -2.72 35.30
N LEU A 94 -23.72 -3.40 34.83
CA LEU A 94 -23.48 -3.61 33.40
C LEU A 94 -24.56 -4.46 32.76
N ASP A 95 -25.03 -5.53 33.42
CA ASP A 95 -26.15 -6.36 32.93
C ASP A 95 -27.43 -5.52 32.77
N LEU A 96 -27.73 -4.66 33.74
CA LEU A 96 -28.90 -3.78 33.69
C LEU A 96 -28.78 -2.73 32.57
N LEU A 97 -27.58 -2.15 32.42
CA LEU A 97 -27.31 -1.18 31.37
C LEU A 97 -27.39 -1.81 29.98
N GLU A 98 -26.83 -3.00 29.80
CA GLU A 98 -26.91 -3.76 28.55
C GLU A 98 -28.37 -4.04 28.18
N ALA A 99 -29.18 -4.52 29.13
CA ALA A 99 -30.60 -4.79 28.90
C ALA A 99 -31.39 -3.53 28.53
N ASP A 100 -31.16 -2.40 29.21
CA ASP A 100 -31.85 -1.13 28.91
C ASP A 100 -31.43 -0.56 27.55
N LEU A 101 -30.13 -0.59 27.23
CA LEU A 101 -29.62 -0.14 25.95
C LEU A 101 -30.16 -1.01 24.80
N ASP A 102 -30.07 -2.33 24.92
CA ASP A 102 -30.58 -3.24 23.88
C ASP A 102 -32.09 -3.06 23.68
N HIS A 103 -32.85 -2.92 24.77
CA HIS A 103 -34.27 -2.61 24.68
C HIS A 103 -34.53 -1.29 23.92
N ASN A 104 -33.80 -0.23 24.26
CA ASN A 104 -33.91 1.05 23.58
C ASN A 104 -33.51 0.97 22.11
N PHE A 105 -32.46 0.20 21.77
CA PHE A 105 -32.07 -0.04 20.38
C PHE A 105 -33.15 -0.81 19.61
N MET A 106 -33.76 -1.83 20.20
CA MET A 106 -34.87 -2.57 19.58
C MET A 106 -36.11 -1.70 19.36
N GLN A 107 -36.49 -0.86 20.33
CA GLN A 107 -37.65 0.03 20.22
C GLN A 107 -37.45 1.14 19.17
N ASN A 108 -36.24 1.70 19.12
CA ASN A 108 -35.90 2.78 18.21
C ASN A 108 -35.35 2.29 16.87
N SER A 109 -35.11 0.99 16.73
CA SER A 109 -34.72 0.40 15.46
C SER A 109 -35.89 0.51 14.51
N PRO A 110 -35.70 1.12 13.33
CA PRO A 110 -36.76 1.23 12.36
C PRO A 110 -37.21 -0.19 11.97
N ARG A 111 -38.44 -0.59 12.35
CA ARG A 111 -39.21 -1.67 11.67
C ARG A 111 -39.61 -1.26 10.24
N VAL A 112 -38.83 -0.37 9.64
CA VAL A 112 -39.02 0.22 8.33
C VAL A 112 -38.55 -0.82 7.32
N PRO A 113 -39.20 -0.93 6.15
CA PRO A 113 -38.67 -1.75 5.07
C PRO A 113 -37.18 -1.42 4.82
N ILE A 114 -36.40 -2.46 4.53
CA ILE A 114 -34.95 -2.37 4.35
C ILE A 114 -34.69 -1.67 3.00
N ASN A 115 -34.73 -0.35 3.05
CA ASN A 115 -34.59 0.51 1.87
C ASN A 115 -33.12 0.93 1.65
N SER A 116 -32.24 0.63 2.59
CA SER A 116 -30.81 0.98 2.55
C SER A 116 -29.96 -0.03 3.34
N VAL A 117 -28.68 -0.16 2.96
CA VAL A 117 -27.69 -0.99 3.68
C VAL A 117 -27.53 -0.52 5.13
N THR A 118 -27.58 0.79 5.37
CA THR A 118 -27.52 1.36 6.72
C THR A 118 -28.69 0.92 7.59
N ASN A 119 -29.90 0.85 7.03
CA ASN A 119 -31.07 0.35 7.76
C ASN A 119 -30.95 -1.14 8.07
N LEU A 120 -30.41 -1.93 7.14
CA LEU A 120 -30.12 -3.35 7.37
C LEU A 120 -29.14 -3.54 8.54
N ILE A 121 -28.02 -2.81 8.53
CA ILE A 121 -27.03 -2.88 9.61
C ILE A 121 -27.66 -2.50 10.94
N ARG A 122 -28.42 -1.41 11.00
CA ARG A 122 -29.10 -0.97 12.24
C ARG A 122 -30.12 -1.99 12.75
N SER A 123 -30.88 -2.63 11.86
CA SER A 123 -31.80 -3.71 12.25
C SER A 123 -31.04 -4.89 12.84
N ASN A 124 -29.99 -5.35 12.15
CA ASN A 124 -29.18 -6.47 12.62
C ASN A 124 -28.49 -6.18 13.96
N VAL A 125 -28.01 -4.95 14.18
CA VAL A 125 -27.43 -4.53 15.46
C VAL A 125 -28.47 -4.63 16.58
N ALA A 126 -29.70 -4.17 16.32
CA ALA A 126 -30.78 -4.24 17.29
C ALA A 126 -31.24 -5.69 17.57
N ASP A 127 -31.20 -6.57 16.58
CA ASP A 127 -31.63 -7.97 16.72
C ASP A 127 -30.58 -8.85 17.43
N VAL A 128 -29.28 -8.55 17.29
CA VAL A 128 -28.19 -9.35 17.86
C VAL A 128 -27.82 -8.92 19.29
N GLY A 129 -28.05 -7.66 19.65
CA GLY A 129 -27.60 -7.05 20.91
C GLY A 129 -26.66 -5.88 20.61
N ALA A 130 -27.17 -4.67 20.75
CA ALA A 130 -26.49 -3.45 20.34
C ALA A 130 -25.22 -3.23 21.17
N MET A 131 -25.29 -3.48 22.48
CA MET A 131 -24.17 -3.26 23.38
C MET A 131 -22.96 -4.13 23.01
N SER A 132 -23.18 -5.43 22.83
CA SER A 132 -22.15 -6.38 22.43
C SER A 132 -21.53 -6.02 21.07
N VAL A 133 -22.36 -5.67 20.08
CA VAL A 133 -21.86 -5.27 18.75
C VAL A 133 -21.05 -3.98 18.81
N ILE A 134 -21.49 -2.97 19.56
CA ILE A 134 -20.74 -1.72 19.73
C ILE A 134 -19.36 -1.97 20.34
N VAL A 135 -19.28 -2.80 21.39
CA VAL A 135 -18.00 -3.14 22.02
C VAL A 135 -17.04 -3.81 21.03
N LEU A 136 -17.53 -4.77 20.23
CA LEU A 136 -16.72 -5.43 19.20
C LEU A 136 -16.21 -4.43 18.15
N ILE A 137 -17.09 -3.52 17.68
CA ILE A 137 -16.70 -2.47 16.73
C ILE A 137 -15.62 -1.56 17.33
N LEU A 138 -15.73 -1.18 18.61
CA LEU A 138 -14.72 -0.36 19.28
C LEU A 138 -13.38 -1.09 19.41
N ILE A 139 -13.38 -2.40 19.64
CA ILE A 139 -12.16 -3.23 19.67
C ILE A 139 -11.50 -3.28 18.29
N ASP A 140 -12.28 -3.53 17.24
CA ASP A 140 -11.74 -3.58 15.87
C ASP A 140 -11.26 -2.21 15.41
N PHE A 141 -11.96 -1.14 15.77
CA PHE A 141 -11.51 0.22 15.51
C PHE A 141 -10.21 0.53 16.25
N TYR A 142 -10.06 0.12 17.51
CA TYR A 142 -8.81 0.24 18.26
C TYR A 142 -7.66 -0.51 17.58
N ARG A 143 -7.89 -1.73 17.07
CA ARG A 143 -6.89 -2.49 16.31
C ARG A 143 -6.47 -1.76 15.04
N ALA A 144 -7.42 -1.24 14.28
CA ALA A 144 -7.14 -0.49 13.06
C ALA A 144 -6.32 0.78 13.36
N LEU A 145 -6.67 1.53 14.42
CA LEU A 145 -5.90 2.69 14.87
C LEU A 145 -4.50 2.31 15.33
N ARG A 146 -4.34 1.17 16.02
CA ARG A 146 -3.03 0.67 16.43
C ARG A 146 -2.15 0.36 15.22
N THR A 147 -2.66 -0.37 14.24
CA THR A 147 -1.93 -0.62 12.98
C THR A 147 -1.51 0.69 12.32
N ARG A 148 -2.42 1.66 12.26
CA ARG A 148 -2.10 2.98 11.71
C ARG A 148 -1.07 3.74 12.54
N SER A 149 -1.13 3.66 13.86
CA SER A 149 -0.12 4.25 14.74
C SER A 149 1.26 3.64 14.51
N ASP A 150 1.34 2.31 14.35
CA ASP A 150 2.59 1.62 14.09
C ASP A 150 3.18 2.08 12.74
N GLU A 151 2.36 2.16 11.68
CA GLU A 151 2.75 2.74 10.38
C GLU A 151 3.25 4.18 10.49
N LEU A 152 2.57 5.02 11.28
CA LEU A 152 2.97 6.42 11.46
C LEU A 152 4.29 6.52 12.21
N GLU A 153 4.54 5.70 13.23
CA GLU A 153 5.82 5.73 13.95
C GLU A 153 6.99 5.33 13.02
N GLU A 154 6.79 4.31 12.16
CA GLU A 154 7.77 3.95 11.12
C GLU A 154 8.00 5.12 10.14
N GLN A 155 6.93 5.78 9.71
CA GLN A 155 7.02 6.94 8.83
C GLN A 155 7.68 8.15 9.49
N LYS A 156 7.51 8.34 10.80
CA LYS A 156 8.11 9.43 11.58
C LYS A 156 9.63 9.32 11.56
N ASP A 157 10.19 8.14 11.76
CA ASP A 157 11.63 7.93 11.66
C ASP A 157 12.16 8.32 10.28
N MET A 158 11.42 7.99 9.22
CA MET A 158 11.75 8.41 7.85
C MET A 158 11.60 9.92 7.63
N PHE A 159 10.56 10.55 8.19
CA PHE A 159 10.22 11.96 7.95
C PHE A 159 11.14 12.92 8.72
N TRP A 160 11.69 12.49 9.87
CA TRP A 160 12.60 13.30 10.68
C TRP A 160 14.09 13.07 10.35
N ASN A 161 14.48 11.88 9.91
CA ASN A 161 15.88 11.57 9.62
C ASN A 161 16.32 11.86 8.18
N VAL A 162 15.39 12.09 7.24
CA VAL A 162 15.75 12.46 5.85
C VAL A 162 15.96 13.99 5.77
N PRO A 163 17.20 14.49 5.60
CA PRO A 163 17.45 15.91 5.46
C PRO A 163 16.93 16.35 4.10
N HIS A 164 15.88 17.18 4.11
CA HIS A 164 15.24 17.77 2.93
C HIS A 164 14.53 16.73 2.06
N ARG A 165 13.22 16.55 2.32
CA ARG A 165 12.32 15.87 1.38
C ARG A 165 12.46 16.56 0.03
N ALA A 166 12.97 15.86 -0.97
CA ALA A 166 13.04 16.42 -2.30
C ALA A 166 11.60 16.77 -2.75
N PRO A 167 11.38 17.93 -3.36
CA PRO A 167 10.06 18.36 -3.84
C PRO A 167 9.39 17.33 -4.78
N ASP A 168 10.19 16.40 -5.33
CA ASP A 168 9.78 15.35 -6.25
C ASP A 168 9.74 13.95 -5.62
N TYR A 169 9.54 13.81 -4.30
CA TYR A 169 9.66 12.49 -3.63
C TYR A 169 8.70 11.43 -4.19
N TYR A 170 7.42 11.78 -4.40
CA TYR A 170 6.45 10.85 -4.99
C TYR A 170 6.82 10.50 -6.43
N ALA A 171 7.22 11.49 -7.22
CA ALA A 171 7.71 11.31 -8.58
C ALA A 171 8.94 10.37 -8.63
N ARG A 172 9.89 10.52 -7.70
CA ARG A 172 11.07 9.64 -7.54
C ARG A 172 10.68 8.22 -7.17
N ALA A 173 9.69 8.05 -6.29
CA ALA A 173 9.22 6.72 -5.90
C ALA A 173 8.57 5.99 -7.09
N ILE A 174 7.68 6.66 -7.84
CA ILE A 174 7.06 6.11 -9.05
C ILE A 174 8.13 5.79 -10.10
N ALA A 175 9.08 6.70 -10.35
CA ALA A 175 10.18 6.47 -11.27
C ALA A 175 11.02 5.26 -10.89
N ASN A 176 11.31 5.07 -9.59
CA ASN A 176 12.08 3.93 -9.11
C ASN A 176 11.33 2.61 -9.26
N ARG A 177 10.04 2.58 -8.93
CA ARG A 177 9.20 1.38 -9.12
C ARG A 177 9.10 0.99 -10.60
N LEU A 178 8.93 1.97 -11.49
CA LEU A 178 8.93 1.72 -12.93
C LEU A 178 10.31 1.25 -13.43
N ALA A 179 11.40 1.83 -12.93
CA ALA A 179 12.76 1.44 -13.30
C ALA A 179 13.07 -0.01 -12.87
N LYS A 180 12.67 -0.39 -11.66
CA LYS A 180 12.80 -1.76 -11.15
C LYS A 180 11.97 -2.76 -11.95
N LEU A 181 10.74 -2.39 -12.31
CA LEU A 181 9.91 -3.22 -13.20
C LEU A 181 10.61 -3.42 -14.55
N TYR A 182 11.11 -2.34 -15.17
CA TYR A 182 11.84 -2.43 -16.43
C TYR A 182 13.09 -3.31 -16.31
N ALA A 183 13.90 -3.10 -15.26
CA ALA A 183 15.12 -3.86 -14.99
C ALA A 183 14.83 -5.35 -14.80
N LYS A 184 13.79 -5.68 -14.04
CA LYS A 184 13.36 -7.04 -13.77
C LYS A 184 12.89 -7.77 -15.03
N GLU A 185 12.13 -7.10 -15.89
CA GLU A 185 11.55 -7.72 -17.08
C GLU A 185 12.53 -7.78 -18.26
N THR A 186 13.45 -6.82 -18.39
CA THR A 186 14.39 -6.74 -19.52
C THR A 186 15.79 -7.24 -19.20
N GLY A 187 16.14 -7.35 -17.91
CA GLY A 187 17.52 -7.58 -17.45
C GLY A 187 18.47 -6.42 -17.74
N GLN A 188 17.96 -5.24 -18.10
CA GLN A 188 18.76 -4.08 -18.50
C GLN A 188 18.37 -2.84 -17.71
N ARG A 189 19.34 -1.94 -17.48
CA ARG A 189 19.05 -0.64 -16.86
C ARG A 189 18.36 0.27 -17.90
N PRO A 190 17.24 0.94 -17.54
CA PRO A 190 16.62 1.90 -18.43
C PRO A 190 17.54 3.10 -18.67
N THR A 191 17.37 3.77 -19.80
CA THR A 191 18.10 5.00 -20.13
C THR A 191 17.20 6.21 -19.95
N SER A 192 17.80 7.36 -19.59
CA SER A 192 17.12 8.64 -19.52
C SER A 192 17.73 9.64 -20.50
N GLY A 193 16.87 10.42 -21.15
CA GLY A 193 17.29 11.44 -22.10
C GLY A 193 16.20 12.48 -22.37
N SER A 194 16.65 13.65 -22.83
CA SER A 194 15.80 14.70 -23.39
C SER A 194 16.31 15.14 -24.75
N SER A 195 15.41 15.58 -25.62
CA SER A 195 15.75 16.21 -26.90
C SER A 195 16.45 17.55 -26.65
N GLY A 196 17.47 17.85 -27.46
CA GLY A 196 18.25 19.09 -27.38
C GLY A 196 17.48 20.33 -27.86
N GLU A 197 16.42 20.17 -28.65
CA GLU A 197 15.68 21.29 -29.27
C GLU A 197 14.53 21.81 -28.40
N ASN A 198 13.82 20.93 -27.71
CA ASN A 198 12.60 21.27 -26.95
C ASN A 198 12.59 20.75 -25.50
N GLY A 199 13.60 19.99 -25.10
CA GLY A 199 13.69 19.44 -23.74
C GLY A 199 12.72 18.29 -23.44
N GLU A 200 11.97 17.81 -24.44
CA GLU A 200 11.01 16.72 -24.29
C GLU A 200 11.70 15.37 -24.06
N PRO A 201 11.05 14.40 -23.40
CA PRO A 201 11.56 13.05 -23.21
C PRO A 201 11.97 12.35 -24.53
N SER A 202 13.25 12.01 -24.66
CA SER A 202 13.77 11.36 -25.88
C SER A 202 13.87 9.84 -25.77
N THR A 203 13.81 9.28 -24.56
CA THR A 203 13.88 7.83 -24.32
C THR A 203 12.49 7.25 -24.07
N SER A 204 12.27 5.97 -24.40
CA SER A 204 11.02 5.26 -24.11
C SER A 204 10.67 5.31 -22.62
N PHE A 205 11.66 5.14 -21.75
CA PHE A 205 11.50 5.21 -20.31
C PHE A 205 11.04 6.59 -19.83
N THR A 206 11.68 7.68 -20.27
CA THR A 206 11.28 9.04 -19.86
C THR A 206 9.92 9.46 -20.44
N ARG A 207 9.54 8.95 -21.62
CA ARG A 207 8.20 9.16 -22.21
C ARG A 207 7.11 8.43 -21.43
N ALA A 208 7.33 7.16 -21.13
CA ALA A 208 6.41 6.38 -20.31
C ALA A 208 6.21 7.01 -18.92
N LEU A 209 7.29 7.52 -18.32
CA LEU A 209 7.24 8.21 -17.04
C LEU A 209 6.44 9.53 -17.12
N GLU A 210 6.53 10.26 -18.23
CA GLU A 210 5.74 11.47 -18.46
C GLU A 210 4.23 11.16 -18.57
N GLU A 211 3.86 10.13 -19.34
CA GLU A 211 2.46 9.68 -19.43
C GLU A 211 1.92 9.24 -18.07
N ILE A 212 2.71 8.50 -17.28
CA ILE A 212 2.34 8.08 -15.92
C ILE A 212 2.19 9.29 -14.99
N PHE A 213 3.07 10.28 -15.08
CA PHE A 213 2.97 11.49 -14.26
C PHE A 213 1.73 12.30 -14.58
N GLN A 214 1.37 12.44 -15.86
CA GLN A 214 0.13 13.09 -16.27
C GLN A 214 -1.09 12.33 -15.77
N LEU A 215 -1.08 11.00 -15.88
CA LEU A 215 -2.17 10.13 -15.41
C LEU A 215 -2.39 10.20 -13.89
N LEU A 216 -1.30 10.39 -13.12
CA LEU A 216 -1.31 10.49 -11.66
C LEU A 216 -1.34 11.94 -11.13
N ASP A 217 -1.52 12.94 -11.99
CA ASP A 217 -1.44 14.38 -11.67
C ASP A 217 -0.16 14.79 -10.90
N ILE A 218 0.98 14.19 -11.25
CA ILE A 218 2.30 14.50 -10.69
C ILE A 218 2.91 15.67 -11.47
N LYS A 219 3.00 16.84 -10.83
CA LYS A 219 3.51 18.09 -11.44
C LYS A 219 5.03 18.17 -11.64
N SER A 220 5.75 17.08 -11.39
CA SER A 220 7.22 17.03 -11.48
C SER A 220 7.70 16.79 -12.91
N LYS A 221 8.87 17.32 -13.28
CA LYS A 221 9.49 17.01 -14.58
C LYS A 221 10.11 15.61 -14.54
N PRO A 222 9.84 14.71 -15.51
CA PRO A 222 10.21 13.30 -15.45
C PRO A 222 11.71 13.02 -15.43
N ARG A 223 12.56 13.93 -15.96
CA ARG A 223 14.01 13.72 -16.08
C ARG A 223 14.72 13.54 -14.74
N SER A 224 14.49 14.43 -13.78
CA SER A 224 15.17 14.40 -12.47
C SER A 224 14.84 13.11 -11.69
N PRO A 225 13.55 12.71 -11.58
CA PRO A 225 13.16 11.42 -11.03
C PRO A 225 13.71 10.22 -11.80
N ALA A 226 13.74 10.26 -13.14
CA ALA A 226 14.28 9.18 -13.96
C ALA A 226 15.78 8.97 -13.73
N ASP A 227 16.58 10.06 -13.76
CA ASP A 227 18.02 10.01 -13.51
C ASP A 227 18.32 9.46 -12.11
N TRP A 228 17.52 9.86 -11.12
CA TRP A 228 17.65 9.36 -9.75
C TRP A 228 17.31 7.87 -9.66
N ALA A 229 16.21 7.43 -10.29
CA ALA A 229 15.80 6.03 -10.28
C ALA A 229 16.86 5.11 -10.91
N ILE A 230 17.38 5.48 -12.08
CA ILE A 230 18.41 4.71 -12.79
C ILE A 230 19.69 4.56 -11.95
N ARG A 231 20.09 5.61 -11.22
CA ARG A 231 21.29 5.56 -10.35
C ARG A 231 21.10 4.68 -9.12
N ASN A 232 19.88 4.49 -8.65
CA ASN A 232 19.57 3.70 -7.46
C ASN A 232 19.19 2.24 -7.76
N LEU A 233 19.21 1.83 -9.04
CA LEU A 233 19.09 0.42 -9.38
C LEU A 233 20.33 -0.35 -8.93
N THR A 234 20.10 -1.45 -8.21
CA THR A 234 21.17 -2.39 -7.85
C THR A 234 21.26 -3.52 -8.88
N ASP A 235 22.37 -4.27 -8.87
CA ASP A 235 22.52 -5.40 -9.80
C ASP A 235 21.56 -6.55 -9.47
N GLU A 236 21.07 -6.62 -8.23
CA GLU A 236 20.02 -7.55 -7.82
C GLU A 236 18.68 -7.25 -8.52
N ASP A 237 18.38 -5.98 -8.79
CA ASP A 237 17.15 -5.57 -9.50
C ASP A 237 17.15 -6.00 -10.99
N LEU A 238 18.29 -6.41 -11.54
CA LEU A 238 18.44 -6.90 -12.92
C LEU A 238 18.22 -8.40 -13.04
N LEU A 239 18.17 -9.13 -11.93
CA LEU A 239 17.99 -10.57 -11.94
C LEU A 239 16.50 -10.91 -12.10
N PRO A 240 16.14 -11.83 -13.02
CA PRO A 240 14.77 -12.31 -13.11
C PRO A 240 14.40 -13.01 -11.80
N GLU A 241 13.17 -12.84 -11.33
CA GLU A 241 12.78 -13.46 -10.07
C GLU A 241 12.85 -14.98 -10.17
N PRO A 242 13.40 -15.65 -9.13
CA PRO A 242 13.51 -17.08 -9.14
C PRO A 242 12.11 -17.68 -9.23
N THR A 243 11.91 -18.57 -10.20
CA THR A 243 10.62 -19.26 -10.35
C THR A 243 10.36 -20.08 -9.08
N VAL A 244 9.09 -20.34 -8.74
CA VAL A 244 8.73 -21.21 -7.59
C VAL A 244 9.46 -22.56 -7.66
N GLY A 245 9.68 -23.10 -8.87
CA GLY A 245 10.50 -24.29 -9.09
C GLY A 245 11.99 -24.11 -8.74
N GLN A 246 12.58 -22.94 -8.97
CA GLN A 246 13.98 -22.63 -8.59
C GLN A 246 14.12 -22.42 -7.07
N ILE A 247 13.13 -21.80 -6.42
CA ILE A 247 13.08 -21.65 -4.95
C ILE A 247 12.99 -23.02 -4.27
N LEU A 248 12.29 -23.98 -4.89
CA LEU A 248 12.14 -25.36 -4.40
C LEU A 248 13.25 -26.32 -4.88
N GLY A 249 14.28 -25.84 -5.59
CA GLY A 249 15.39 -26.68 -6.08
C GLY A 249 15.05 -27.64 -7.23
N LEU A 250 13.93 -27.40 -7.93
CA LEU A 250 13.39 -28.24 -9.00
C LEU A 250 13.54 -27.63 -10.41
N GLY A 251 14.12 -26.43 -10.53
CA GLY A 251 14.30 -25.72 -11.80
C GLY A 251 15.76 -25.72 -12.30
N PRO A 252 16.01 -25.64 -13.62
CA PRO A 252 17.36 -25.44 -14.15
C PRO A 252 17.94 -24.11 -13.64
N PRO A 253 19.26 -24.06 -13.34
CA PRO A 253 19.91 -22.84 -12.89
C PRO A 253 19.78 -21.73 -13.95
N PRO A 254 19.66 -20.45 -13.54
CA PRO A 254 19.53 -19.34 -14.47
C PRO A 254 20.73 -19.31 -15.44
N ALA A 255 20.44 -19.16 -16.73
CA ALA A 255 21.37 -19.33 -17.84
C ALA A 255 22.61 -18.40 -17.82
N ASN A 256 22.69 -17.44 -16.90
CA ASN A 256 23.76 -16.44 -16.83
C ASN A 256 24.72 -16.61 -15.64
N LEU A 257 24.57 -17.65 -14.81
CA LEU A 257 25.60 -18.01 -13.84
C LEU A 257 26.51 -19.09 -14.43
N SER A 258 27.42 -18.67 -15.31
CA SER A 258 28.65 -19.42 -15.54
C SER A 258 29.38 -19.53 -14.21
N LEU A 259 29.38 -20.73 -13.63
CA LEU A 259 30.11 -21.11 -12.41
C LEU A 259 31.65 -20.99 -12.55
N GLY A 260 32.16 -20.38 -13.62
CA GLY A 260 33.58 -20.25 -13.92
C GLY A 260 34.28 -19.03 -13.29
N SER A 261 33.59 -18.12 -12.60
CA SER A 261 34.23 -16.91 -12.03
C SER A 261 34.30 -16.86 -10.51
N ILE A 262 33.82 -17.87 -9.78
CA ILE A 262 33.79 -17.86 -8.31
C ILE A 262 34.94 -18.68 -7.67
N PHE A 263 35.68 -19.50 -8.44
CA PHE A 263 36.72 -20.39 -7.87
C PHE A 263 38.19 -20.05 -8.20
N ASP A 264 38.51 -18.94 -8.87
CA ASP A 264 39.90 -18.63 -9.28
C ASP A 264 40.65 -17.58 -8.42
N ILE A 265 40.18 -17.24 -7.21
CA ILE A 265 40.86 -16.23 -6.36
C ILE A 265 41.74 -16.83 -5.24
N GLU A 266 41.73 -18.13 -5.00
CA GLU A 266 42.64 -18.74 -4.00
C GLU A 266 43.57 -19.78 -4.63
N GLN A 267 44.69 -19.32 -5.20
CA GLN A 267 46.02 -19.96 -5.06
C GLN A 267 47.09 -19.20 -5.85
N LYS A 268 47.61 -18.10 -5.28
CA LYS A 268 48.95 -17.59 -5.59
C LYS A 268 49.41 -16.63 -4.49
N GLY A 269 50.06 -17.19 -3.47
CA GLY A 269 50.60 -16.40 -2.36
C GLY A 269 51.22 -17.21 -1.23
N SER A 270 52.05 -18.21 -1.54
CA SER A 270 53.06 -18.73 -0.61
C SER A 270 54.06 -19.62 -1.37
N ARG A 271 55.36 -19.42 -1.07
CA ARG A 271 56.60 -19.79 -1.81
C ARG A 271 57.04 -18.65 -2.73
N GLU A 272 58.14 -17.94 -2.50
CA GLU A 272 59.30 -18.04 -1.59
C GLU A 272 59.70 -16.64 -1.12
#